data_AF-A0A1Q8C2J0-F1
#
_entry.id   AF-A0A1Q8C2J0-F1
#
_cell.length_a   1.000
_cell.length_b   1.000
_cell.length_c   1.000
_cell.angle_alpha   90.00
_cell.angle_beta   90.00
_cell.angle_gamma   90.00
#
_symmetry.space_group_name_H-M   'P 1'
#
loop_
_entity.id
_entity.type
_entity.pdbx_description
1 polymer ?
#
loop_
_entity_poly.entity_id
_entity_poly.type
_entity_poly.pdbx_seq_one_letter_code
_entity_poly.pdbx_strand_id
1 'polypeptide(L)'
;MTVEITHTYAEGTLLSGLSKPETRKGTPVRQILDDNVWTWRPEPGWFQRSSRNQLPRQWRIDNTADRLRQLGYEVTVTIDLTVRDMDEIEQERAERLDDRADALDAKATRRASAGHARIQSANEFFSGIPMGQPVIGEADRRRRARHLHTEMRGYALLNQAESAADRADTARRHMDRRYHPRKVLRRIARLETDLRKTQRHLTNAAENGHEAARERLQAACDKLATELAYWQKIHDQQVADGQVRVFTRDDINPGDWVYSDWPGGPHRVARVNPTTVSIETQRIHGTDTWWTNKVPYYEITNVRHADPQPPGPPQPADAASTET
;
A
#
# COMPACT_ATOMS: atom_id res chain seq x y z
N MET A 1 -15.20 -35.49 -16.15
CA MET A 1 -14.20 -35.04 -15.15
C MET A 1 -14.71 -33.74 -14.58
N THR A 2 -14.77 -33.64 -13.25
CA THR A 2 -15.41 -32.50 -12.56
C THR A 2 -14.34 -31.54 -12.06
N VAL A 3 -14.48 -30.27 -12.41
CA VAL A 3 -13.61 -29.17 -11.99
C VAL A 3 -14.46 -28.22 -11.16
N GLU A 4 -13.92 -27.79 -10.03
CA GLU A 4 -14.61 -26.86 -9.15
C GLU A 4 -13.84 -25.54 -9.09
N ILE A 5 -14.56 -24.43 -9.29
CA ILE A 5 -14.06 -23.09 -9.07
C ILE A 5 -14.82 -22.50 -7.89
N THR A 6 -14.14 -22.30 -6.78
CA THR A 6 -14.72 -21.70 -5.58
C THR A 6 -14.20 -20.29 -5.37
N HIS A 7 -15.06 -19.41 -4.88
CA HIS A 7 -14.64 -18.11 -4.37
C HIS A 7 -15.29 -17.85 -3.02
N THR A 8 -14.45 -17.57 -2.02
CA THR A 8 -14.86 -17.01 -0.73
C THR A 8 -14.00 -15.81 -0.42
N TYR A 9 -14.46 -14.91 0.45
CA TYR A 9 -13.63 -13.80 0.92
C TYR A 9 -12.37 -14.29 1.64
N ALA A 10 -12.48 -15.36 2.45
CA ALA A 10 -11.39 -15.89 3.26
C ALA A 10 -10.25 -16.48 2.41
N GLU A 11 -10.60 -17.36 1.47
CA GLU A 11 -9.64 -18.17 0.71
C GLU A 11 -9.29 -17.55 -0.65
N GLY A 12 -10.14 -16.63 -1.13
CA GLY A 12 -10.04 -16.05 -2.45
C GLY A 12 -10.60 -16.99 -3.50
N THR A 13 -10.13 -16.87 -4.74
CA THR A 13 -10.59 -17.71 -5.86
C THR A 13 -9.65 -18.90 -6.04
N LEU A 14 -10.19 -20.11 -5.86
CA LEU A 14 -9.49 -21.39 -5.97
C LEU A 14 -10.05 -22.21 -7.14
N LEU A 15 -9.22 -23.12 -7.65
CA LEU A 15 -9.61 -24.11 -8.65
C LEU A 15 -9.07 -25.48 -8.26
N SER A 16 -9.95 -26.46 -8.19
CA SER A 16 -9.65 -27.85 -7.83
C SER A 16 -10.18 -28.82 -8.88
N GLY A 17 -9.81 -30.10 -8.78
CA GLY A 17 -10.27 -31.17 -9.68
C GLY A 17 -9.42 -31.40 -10.93
N LEU A 18 -8.41 -30.54 -11.20
CA LEU A 18 -7.46 -30.76 -12.29
C LEU A 18 -6.25 -31.58 -11.85
N SER A 19 -5.86 -32.54 -12.68
CA SER A 19 -4.69 -33.38 -12.42
C SER A 19 -3.38 -32.76 -12.94
N LYS A 20 -2.24 -33.24 -12.43
CA LYS A 20 -0.91 -32.78 -12.89
C LYS A 20 -0.66 -33.06 -14.39
N PRO A 21 -1.03 -34.22 -14.95
CA PRO A 21 -0.93 -34.45 -16.40
C PRO A 21 -1.71 -33.43 -17.25
N GLU A 22 -2.93 -33.08 -16.84
CA GLU A 22 -3.79 -32.11 -17.53
C GLU A 22 -3.23 -30.69 -17.49
N THR A 23 -2.49 -30.35 -16.43
CA THR A 23 -1.98 -28.99 -16.20
C THR A 23 -0.51 -28.82 -16.60
N ARG A 24 0.05 -29.81 -17.31
CA ARG A 24 1.42 -29.76 -17.83
C ARG A 24 1.55 -28.67 -18.89
N LYS A 25 2.72 -28.03 -18.95
CA LYS A 25 3.05 -27.03 -19.98
C LYS A 25 2.84 -27.61 -21.37
N GLY A 26 2.13 -26.87 -22.23
CA GLY A 26 1.79 -27.26 -23.60
C GLY A 26 0.42 -27.92 -23.77
N THR A 27 -0.33 -28.15 -22.68
CA THR A 27 -1.71 -28.64 -22.76
C THR A 27 -2.71 -27.49 -22.96
N PRO A 28 -3.89 -27.74 -23.58
CA PRO A 28 -4.95 -26.74 -23.72
C PRO A 28 -5.43 -26.19 -22.37
N VAL A 29 -5.57 -27.06 -21.36
CA VAL A 29 -5.95 -26.66 -20.00
C VAL A 29 -4.92 -25.71 -19.41
N ARG A 30 -3.62 -26.01 -19.54
CA ARG A 30 -2.58 -25.12 -19.04
C ARG A 30 -2.61 -23.74 -19.70
N GLN A 31 -2.90 -23.68 -21.00
CA GLN A 31 -3.05 -22.40 -21.71
C GLN A 31 -4.21 -21.57 -21.15
N ILE A 32 -5.37 -22.19 -20.88
CA ILE A 32 -6.51 -21.52 -20.25
C ILE A 32 -6.13 -20.95 -18.88
N LEU A 33 -5.38 -21.72 -18.08
CA LEU A 33 -4.94 -21.31 -16.75
C LEU A 33 -3.97 -20.12 -16.82
N ASP A 34 -3.01 -20.15 -17.74
CA ASP A 34 -2.04 -19.07 -17.92
C ASP A 34 -2.73 -17.78 -18.44
N ASP A 35 -3.64 -17.89 -19.41
CA ASP A 35 -4.41 -16.76 -19.96
C ASP A 35 -5.27 -16.05 -18.90
N ASN A 36 -5.83 -16.83 -17.96
CA ASN A 36 -6.65 -16.30 -16.87
C ASN A 36 -5.83 -16.01 -15.58
N VAL A 37 -4.50 -16.09 -15.67
CA VAL A 37 -3.55 -15.73 -14.60
C VAL A 37 -3.75 -16.56 -13.33
N TRP A 38 -4.05 -17.85 -13.49
CA TRP A 38 -4.04 -18.82 -12.40
C TRP A 38 -2.59 -19.12 -11.99
N THR A 39 -2.36 -19.23 -10.69
CA THR A 39 -1.04 -19.55 -10.13
C THR A 39 -1.16 -20.82 -9.31
N TRP A 40 -0.17 -21.70 -9.42
CA TRP A 40 -0.10 -22.93 -8.64
C TRP A 40 0.82 -22.79 -7.43
N ARG A 41 0.38 -23.31 -6.28
CA ARG A 41 1.19 -23.56 -5.08
C ARG A 41 0.86 -24.95 -4.52
N PRO A 42 1.74 -25.59 -3.73
CA PRO A 42 1.46 -26.89 -3.12
C PRO A 42 0.13 -26.91 -2.35
N GLU A 43 -0.10 -25.89 -1.54
CA GLU A 43 -1.39 -25.56 -0.94
C GLU A 43 -1.67 -24.08 -1.27
N PRO A 44 -2.90 -23.70 -1.69
CA PRO A 44 -4.12 -24.50 -1.84
C PRO A 44 -4.27 -25.19 -3.22
N GLY A 45 -3.20 -25.27 -4.03
CA GLY A 45 -3.29 -25.70 -5.43
C GLY A 45 -3.38 -24.50 -6.37
N TRP A 46 -4.32 -24.51 -7.31
CA TRP A 46 -4.53 -23.42 -8.26
C TRP A 46 -5.37 -22.30 -7.65
N PHE A 47 -4.87 -21.07 -7.70
CA PHE A 47 -5.56 -19.90 -7.15
C PHE A 47 -5.28 -18.64 -7.98
N GLN A 48 -6.16 -17.63 -7.85
CA GLN A 48 -5.90 -16.31 -8.41
C GLN A 48 -5.15 -15.43 -7.40
N ARG A 49 -4.05 -14.81 -7.82
CA ARG A 49 -3.27 -13.91 -6.95
C ARG A 49 -4.07 -12.65 -6.56
N SER A 50 -3.96 -12.28 -5.29
CA SER A 50 -4.64 -11.12 -4.69
C SER A 50 -6.16 -11.16 -4.81
N SER A 51 -6.75 -12.35 -4.69
CA SER A 51 -8.21 -12.57 -4.68
C SER A 51 -8.79 -12.65 -3.26
N ARG A 52 -7.99 -13.00 -2.25
CA ARG A 52 -8.40 -12.98 -0.84
C ARG A 52 -8.82 -11.58 -0.40
N ASN A 53 -9.89 -11.51 0.39
CA ASN A 53 -10.52 -10.29 0.89
C ASN A 53 -10.89 -9.29 -0.24
N GLN A 54 -11.23 -9.81 -1.42
CA GLN A 54 -11.67 -9.03 -2.58
C GLN A 54 -12.86 -9.72 -3.23
N LEU A 55 -13.68 -8.95 -3.94
CA LEU A 55 -14.73 -9.52 -4.78
C LEU A 55 -14.13 -10.39 -5.90
N PRO A 56 -14.88 -11.40 -6.36
CA PRO A 56 -14.43 -12.28 -7.42
C PRO A 56 -14.18 -11.50 -8.70
N ARG A 57 -13.10 -11.85 -9.41
CA ARG A 57 -12.87 -11.38 -10.77
C ARG A 57 -13.74 -12.18 -11.73
N GLN A 58 -15.04 -11.89 -11.71
CA GLN A 58 -16.09 -12.68 -12.35
C GLN A 58 -15.73 -13.06 -13.79
N TRP A 59 -15.28 -12.09 -14.59
CA TRP A 59 -14.90 -12.33 -15.99
C TRP A 59 -13.81 -13.42 -16.16
N ARG A 60 -12.87 -13.55 -15.22
CA ARG A 60 -11.83 -14.61 -15.27
C ARG A 60 -12.40 -15.96 -14.90
N ILE A 61 -13.30 -15.98 -13.91
CA ILE A 61 -13.99 -17.19 -13.46
C ILE A 61 -14.84 -17.72 -14.62
N ASP A 62 -15.69 -16.87 -15.18
CA ASP A 62 -16.59 -17.21 -16.28
C ASP A 62 -15.78 -17.66 -17.52
N ASN A 63 -14.78 -16.89 -17.95
CA ASN A 63 -13.95 -17.26 -19.10
C ASN A 63 -13.15 -18.56 -18.87
N THR A 64 -12.71 -18.83 -17.64
CA THR A 64 -12.05 -20.11 -17.31
C THR A 64 -13.07 -21.25 -17.39
N ALA A 65 -14.24 -21.08 -16.76
CA ALA A 65 -15.29 -22.10 -16.73
C ALA A 65 -15.77 -22.43 -18.15
N ASP A 66 -16.04 -21.43 -18.97
CA ASP A 66 -16.53 -21.62 -20.33
C ASP A 66 -15.51 -22.33 -21.22
N ARG A 67 -14.24 -21.93 -21.15
CA ARG A 67 -13.17 -22.58 -21.92
C ARG A 67 -12.89 -24.01 -21.46
N LEU A 68 -13.03 -24.31 -20.17
CA LEU A 68 -12.91 -25.68 -19.66
C LEU A 68 -14.12 -26.55 -20.07
N ARG A 69 -15.33 -25.99 -20.04
CA ARG A 69 -16.54 -26.67 -20.55
C ARG A 69 -16.42 -27.01 -22.03
N GLN A 70 -15.86 -26.11 -22.84
CA GLN A 70 -15.58 -26.36 -24.26
C GLN A 70 -14.60 -27.51 -24.49
N LEU A 71 -13.72 -27.81 -23.52
CA LEU A 71 -12.82 -28.97 -23.55
C LEU A 71 -13.46 -30.24 -22.98
N GLY A 72 -14.76 -30.22 -22.64
CA GLY A 72 -15.50 -31.38 -22.14
C GLY A 72 -15.42 -31.60 -20.63
N TYR A 73 -14.93 -30.64 -19.86
CA TYR A 73 -14.97 -30.71 -18.40
C TYR A 73 -16.34 -30.28 -17.87
N GLU A 74 -16.80 -30.95 -16.83
CA GLU A 74 -17.95 -30.50 -16.06
C GLU A 74 -17.45 -29.49 -15.02
N VAL A 75 -17.87 -28.22 -15.12
CA VAL A 75 -17.35 -27.15 -14.26
C VAL A 75 -18.44 -26.58 -13.36
N THR A 76 -18.26 -26.76 -12.07
CA THR A 76 -19.09 -26.16 -11.01
C THR A 76 -18.43 -24.88 -10.51
N VAL A 77 -19.21 -23.80 -10.43
CA VAL A 77 -18.75 -22.50 -9.93
C VAL A 77 -19.57 -22.13 -8.70
N THR A 78 -18.89 -21.99 -7.57
CA THR A 78 -19.50 -21.64 -6.28
C THR A 78 -18.92 -20.32 -5.80
N ILE A 79 -19.76 -19.32 -5.59
CA ILE A 79 -19.34 -17.98 -5.20
C ILE A 79 -20.08 -17.58 -3.93
N ASP A 80 -19.32 -17.35 -2.87
CA ASP A 80 -19.78 -16.72 -1.64
C ASP A 80 -19.27 -15.27 -1.59
N LEU A 81 -20.21 -14.34 -1.60
CA LEU A 81 -19.94 -12.89 -1.57
C LEU A 81 -20.00 -12.30 -0.15
N THR A 82 -20.17 -13.14 0.87
CA THR A 82 -20.25 -12.70 2.26
C THR A 82 -18.95 -12.03 2.67
N VAL A 83 -19.04 -10.72 2.92
CA VAL A 83 -17.90 -9.90 3.33
C VAL A 83 -17.50 -10.31 4.74
N ARG A 84 -16.20 -10.61 4.92
CA ARG A 84 -15.64 -10.87 6.25
C ARG A 84 -15.51 -9.60 7.06
N ASP A 85 -15.49 -9.76 8.39
CA ASP A 85 -15.24 -8.65 9.30
C ASP A 85 -13.88 -8.00 9.01
N MET A 86 -13.91 -6.67 8.92
CA MET A 86 -12.72 -5.85 8.67
C MET A 86 -11.77 -5.87 9.87
N ASP A 87 -12.29 -5.96 11.09
CA ASP A 87 -11.47 -6.08 12.30
C ASP A 87 -10.62 -7.39 12.22
N GLU A 88 -11.23 -8.53 11.88
CA GLU A 88 -10.51 -9.80 11.68
C GLU A 88 -9.49 -9.74 10.53
N ILE A 89 -9.86 -9.15 9.38
CA ILE A 89 -8.97 -9.04 8.22
C ILE A 89 -7.69 -8.26 8.57
N GLU A 90 -7.83 -7.18 9.33
CA GLU A 90 -6.72 -6.34 9.73
C GLU A 90 -5.88 -6.98 10.84
N GLN A 91 -6.49 -7.73 11.76
CA GLN A 91 -5.77 -8.54 12.75
C GLN A 91 -4.92 -9.63 12.06
N GLU A 92 -5.49 -10.45 11.19
CA GLU A 92 -4.72 -11.46 10.45
C GLU A 92 -3.61 -10.84 9.60
N ARG A 93 -3.82 -9.60 9.12
CA ARG A 93 -2.79 -8.87 8.38
C ARG A 93 -1.64 -8.49 9.31
N ALA A 94 -1.91 -8.02 10.51
CA ALA A 94 -0.89 -7.73 11.51
C ALA A 94 -0.09 -8.99 11.85
N GLU A 95 -0.78 -10.09 12.20
CA GLU A 95 -0.17 -11.38 12.53
C GLU A 95 0.76 -11.88 11.41
N ARG A 96 0.30 -11.87 10.14
CA ARG A 96 1.16 -12.26 9.00
C ARG A 96 2.38 -11.37 8.80
N LEU A 97 2.33 -10.10 9.21
CA LEU A 97 3.45 -9.19 9.10
C LEU A 97 4.45 -9.40 10.24
N ASP A 98 3.96 -9.73 11.42
CA ASP A 98 4.77 -10.10 12.58
C ASP A 98 5.49 -11.43 12.33
N ASP A 99 4.78 -12.48 11.90
CA ASP A 99 5.37 -13.76 11.48
C ASP A 99 6.45 -13.57 10.42
N ARG A 100 6.21 -12.63 9.49
CA ARG A 100 7.15 -12.29 8.44
C ARG A 100 8.38 -11.58 9.00
N ALA A 101 8.21 -10.67 9.96
CA ALA A 101 9.32 -9.99 10.61
C ALA A 101 10.21 -11.00 11.34
N ASP A 102 9.61 -11.88 12.14
CA ASP A 102 10.31 -12.94 12.88
C ASP A 102 11.07 -13.89 11.96
N ALA A 103 10.42 -14.34 10.87
CA ALA A 103 11.08 -15.19 9.88
C ALA A 103 12.27 -14.48 9.19
N LEU A 104 12.17 -13.17 8.99
CA LEU A 104 13.26 -12.36 8.42
C LEU A 104 14.40 -12.15 9.42
N ASP A 105 14.11 -11.96 10.70
CA ASP A 105 15.10 -11.86 11.76
C ASP A 105 15.86 -13.17 11.97
N ALA A 106 15.14 -14.29 12.00
CA ALA A 106 15.74 -15.62 12.06
C ALA A 106 16.65 -15.86 10.84
N LYS A 107 16.24 -15.37 9.66
CA LYS A 107 17.05 -15.42 8.45
C LYS A 107 18.28 -14.51 8.55
N ALA A 108 18.14 -13.28 9.05
CA ALA A 108 19.23 -12.34 9.24
C ALA A 108 20.27 -12.92 10.19
N THR A 109 19.85 -13.42 11.35
CA THR A 109 20.71 -14.07 12.35
C THR A 109 21.48 -15.25 11.76
N ARG A 110 20.78 -16.18 11.08
CA ARG A 110 21.44 -17.34 10.44
C ARG A 110 22.49 -16.91 9.41
N ARG A 111 22.21 -15.88 8.62
CA ARG A 111 23.13 -15.36 7.60
C ARG A 111 24.33 -14.65 8.23
N ALA A 112 24.10 -13.86 9.28
CA ALA A 112 25.14 -13.19 10.03
C ALA A 112 26.11 -14.21 10.66
N SER A 113 25.61 -15.18 11.41
CA SER A 113 26.44 -16.23 12.01
C SER A 113 27.24 -17.02 10.98
N ALA A 114 26.61 -17.38 9.84
CA ALA A 114 27.28 -18.07 8.75
C ALA A 114 28.32 -17.20 8.01
N GLY A 115 28.14 -15.88 8.00
CA GLY A 115 29.07 -14.90 7.46
C GLY A 115 30.29 -14.73 8.36
N HIS A 116 30.06 -14.46 9.65
CA HIS A 116 31.12 -14.33 10.66
C HIS A 116 31.98 -15.59 10.76
N ALA A 117 31.39 -16.79 10.77
CA ALA A 117 32.15 -18.04 10.81
C ALA A 117 33.09 -18.20 9.60
N ARG A 118 32.68 -17.73 8.41
CA ARG A 118 33.53 -17.77 7.19
C ARG A 118 34.67 -16.78 7.25
N ILE A 119 34.39 -15.55 7.69
CA ILE A 119 35.41 -14.50 7.86
C ILE A 119 36.42 -14.94 8.92
N GLN A 120 35.94 -15.46 10.06
CA GLN A 120 36.79 -15.97 11.12
C GLN A 120 37.70 -17.10 10.62
N SER A 121 37.17 -18.09 9.90
CA SER A 121 37.98 -19.19 9.34
C SER A 121 39.03 -18.70 8.34
N ALA A 122 38.73 -17.66 7.55
CA ALA A 122 39.72 -17.04 6.67
C ALA A 122 40.79 -16.29 7.47
N ASN A 123 40.39 -15.51 8.48
CA ASN A 123 41.28 -14.77 9.36
C ASN A 123 42.23 -15.70 10.13
N GLU A 124 41.72 -16.80 10.68
CA GLU A 124 42.53 -17.83 11.35
C GLU A 124 43.62 -18.36 10.42
N PHE A 125 43.26 -18.67 9.16
CA PHE A 125 44.24 -19.10 8.15
C PHE A 125 45.30 -18.02 7.86
N PHE A 126 44.90 -16.76 7.65
CA PHE A 126 45.85 -15.68 7.33
C PHE A 126 46.71 -15.27 8.53
N SER A 127 46.17 -15.33 9.76
CA SER A 127 46.91 -15.04 10.99
C SER A 127 48.05 -16.03 11.24
N GLY A 128 47.90 -17.26 10.74
CA GLY A 128 48.95 -18.28 10.80
C GLY A 128 50.07 -18.10 9.76
N ILE A 129 49.99 -17.08 8.88
CA ILE A 129 51.03 -16.79 7.88
C ILE A 129 51.96 -15.71 8.43
N PRO A 130 53.25 -16.01 8.66
CA PRO A 130 54.26 -15.02 9.00
C PRO A 130 54.26 -13.80 8.06
N MET A 131 54.41 -12.61 8.65
CA MET A 131 54.44 -11.36 7.91
C MET A 131 55.58 -11.35 6.90
N GLY A 132 55.28 -10.93 5.66
CA GLY A 132 56.26 -10.88 4.57
C GLY A 132 56.59 -12.23 3.92
N GLN A 133 55.98 -13.34 4.36
CA GLN A 133 56.20 -14.64 3.72
C GLN A 133 55.63 -14.63 2.28
N PRO A 134 56.49 -14.86 1.25
CA PRO A 134 56.03 -14.89 -0.13
C PRO A 134 55.09 -16.07 -0.40
N VAL A 135 54.34 -15.99 -1.49
CA VAL A 135 53.49 -17.12 -1.94
C VAL A 135 54.39 -18.22 -2.49
N ILE A 136 54.39 -19.39 -1.84
CA ILE A 136 55.28 -20.50 -2.19
C ILE A 136 54.60 -21.42 -3.20
N GLY A 137 54.82 -21.13 -4.48
CA GLY A 137 54.35 -21.96 -5.59
C GLY A 137 52.83 -21.99 -5.76
N GLU A 138 52.38 -22.86 -6.65
CA GLU A 138 50.99 -22.89 -7.10
C GLU A 138 50.03 -23.48 -6.05
N ALA A 139 50.48 -24.41 -5.21
CA ALA A 139 49.65 -25.01 -4.17
C ALA A 139 49.28 -23.99 -3.06
N ASP A 140 50.25 -23.19 -2.60
CA ASP A 140 50.01 -22.10 -1.63
C ASP A 140 49.10 -21.03 -2.23
N ARG A 141 49.35 -20.63 -3.48
CA ARG A 141 48.50 -19.68 -4.21
C ARG A 141 47.03 -20.11 -4.22
N ARG A 142 46.75 -21.37 -4.59
CA ARG A 142 45.39 -21.92 -4.59
C ARG A 142 44.79 -21.96 -3.19
N ARG A 143 45.57 -22.32 -2.17
CA ARG A 143 45.09 -22.36 -0.79
C ARG A 143 44.69 -20.96 -0.32
N ARG A 144 45.54 -19.95 -0.51
CA ARG A 144 45.24 -18.54 -0.18
C ARG A 144 44.02 -18.03 -0.94
N ALA A 145 43.93 -18.29 -2.25
CA ALA A 145 42.77 -17.90 -3.06
C ALA A 145 41.45 -18.52 -2.56
N ARG A 146 41.46 -19.79 -2.10
CA ARG A 146 40.29 -20.41 -1.49
C ARG A 146 39.84 -19.70 -0.21
N HIS A 147 40.77 -19.31 0.66
CA HIS A 147 40.43 -18.58 1.89
C HIS A 147 39.95 -17.15 1.60
N LEU A 148 40.54 -16.44 0.65
CA LEU A 148 40.01 -15.14 0.18
C LEU A 148 38.58 -15.29 -0.35
N HIS A 149 38.31 -16.31 -1.16
CA HIS A 149 36.96 -16.53 -1.67
C HIS A 149 35.96 -16.95 -0.57
N THR A 150 36.41 -17.69 0.44
CA THR A 150 35.60 -17.97 1.65
C THR A 150 35.27 -16.68 2.39
N GLU A 151 36.23 -15.77 2.55
CA GLU A 151 36.04 -14.46 3.17
C GLU A 151 35.04 -13.59 2.37
N MET A 152 35.20 -13.50 1.05
CA MET A 152 34.28 -12.78 0.16
C MET A 152 32.84 -13.32 0.26
N ARG A 153 32.68 -14.64 0.32
CA ARG A 153 31.37 -15.27 0.58
C ARG A 153 30.84 -14.93 1.96
N GLY A 154 31.72 -14.76 2.96
CA GLY A 154 31.39 -14.27 4.29
C GLY A 154 30.76 -12.88 4.24
N TYR A 155 31.41 -11.89 3.61
CA TYR A 155 30.86 -10.54 3.43
C TYR A 155 29.54 -10.55 2.65
N ALA A 156 29.43 -11.35 1.58
CA ALA A 156 28.18 -11.47 0.84
C ALA A 156 27.01 -11.99 1.73
N LEU A 157 27.29 -12.86 2.69
CA LEU A 157 26.30 -13.32 3.67
C LEU A 157 25.95 -12.23 4.69
N LEU A 158 26.91 -11.41 5.12
CA LEU A 158 26.64 -10.26 6.00
C LEU A 158 25.74 -9.23 5.31
N ASN A 159 25.99 -8.89 4.05
CA ASN A 159 25.11 -8.00 3.27
C ASN A 159 23.69 -8.58 3.13
N GLN A 160 23.57 -9.91 2.95
CA GLN A 160 22.26 -10.58 2.94
C GLN A 160 21.58 -10.57 4.31
N ALA A 161 22.35 -10.57 5.40
CA ALA A 161 21.83 -10.47 6.75
C ALA A 161 21.27 -9.07 7.02
N GLU A 162 22.03 -8.02 6.68
CA GLU A 162 21.61 -6.63 6.77
C GLU A 162 20.33 -6.37 5.96
N SER A 163 20.32 -6.78 4.68
CA SER A 163 19.12 -6.66 3.85
C SER A 163 17.91 -7.43 4.41
N ALA A 164 18.12 -8.55 5.09
CA ALA A 164 17.04 -9.28 5.76
C ALA A 164 16.53 -8.52 6.99
N ALA A 165 17.43 -7.92 7.78
CA ALA A 165 17.10 -7.10 8.94
C ALA A 165 16.32 -5.82 8.56
N ASP A 166 16.75 -5.11 7.50
CA ASP A 166 16.03 -3.93 6.99
C ASP A 166 14.59 -4.27 6.56
N ARG A 167 14.43 -5.45 5.96
CA ARG A 167 13.11 -5.95 5.55
C ARG A 167 12.26 -6.37 6.76
N ALA A 168 12.86 -6.84 7.85
CA ALA A 168 12.16 -7.14 9.08
C ALA A 168 11.65 -5.84 9.72
N ASP A 169 12.50 -4.81 9.85
CA ASP A 169 12.10 -3.49 10.34
C ASP A 169 10.99 -2.86 9.49
N THR A 170 11.09 -2.96 8.16
CA THR A 170 10.02 -2.52 7.25
C THR A 170 8.71 -3.28 7.49
N ALA A 171 8.76 -4.58 7.79
CA ALA A 171 7.57 -5.37 8.08
C ALA A 171 6.93 -4.93 9.40
N ARG A 172 7.72 -4.71 10.46
CA ARG A 172 7.22 -4.22 11.77
C ARG A 172 6.53 -2.86 11.64
N ARG A 173 7.14 -1.92 10.92
CA ARG A 173 6.58 -0.56 10.72
C ARG A 173 5.40 -0.51 9.76
N HIS A 174 5.01 -1.63 9.13
CA HIS A 174 3.97 -1.62 8.11
C HIS A 174 2.62 -1.21 8.69
N MET A 175 2.26 -1.73 9.87
CA MET A 175 0.97 -1.42 10.49
C MET A 175 0.92 0.03 10.96
N ASP A 176 2.00 0.55 11.58
CA ASP A 176 2.11 1.97 11.95
C ASP A 176 1.87 2.88 10.73
N ARG A 177 2.50 2.56 9.59
CA ARG A 177 2.31 3.32 8.35
C ARG A 177 0.91 3.20 7.78
N ARG A 178 0.24 2.06 7.99
CA ARG A 178 -1.12 1.80 7.50
C ARG A 178 -2.16 2.56 8.33
N TYR A 179 -1.95 2.66 9.63
CA TYR A 179 -2.77 3.39 10.59
C TYR A 179 -2.37 4.84 10.78
N HIS A 180 -1.25 5.29 10.21
CA HIS A 180 -0.85 6.69 10.25
C HIS A 180 -2.05 7.61 9.90
N PRO A 181 -2.44 8.57 10.75
CA PRO A 181 -3.75 9.22 10.63
C PRO A 181 -4.05 9.86 9.26
N ARG A 182 -3.04 10.49 8.66
CA ARG A 182 -3.16 11.08 7.32
C ARG A 182 -3.42 10.04 6.22
N LYS A 183 -2.89 8.82 6.36
CA LYS A 183 -3.15 7.71 5.43
C LYS A 183 -4.57 7.17 5.61
N VAL A 184 -5.07 7.13 6.84
CA VAL A 184 -6.46 6.78 7.15
C VAL A 184 -7.41 7.78 6.48
N LEU A 185 -7.22 9.08 6.68
CA LEU A 185 -8.04 10.13 6.07
C LEU A 185 -8.03 10.09 4.53
N ARG A 186 -6.85 9.95 3.91
CA ARG A 186 -6.75 9.77 2.45
C ARG A 186 -7.44 8.50 1.95
N ARG A 187 -7.46 7.44 2.77
CA ARG A 187 -8.18 6.20 2.46
C ARG A 187 -9.69 6.41 2.54
N ILE A 188 -10.19 7.05 3.59
CA ILE A 188 -11.61 7.43 3.74
C ILE A 188 -12.07 8.24 2.52
N ALA A 189 -11.37 9.32 2.16
CA ALA A 189 -11.74 10.16 1.03
C ALA A 189 -11.79 9.40 -0.31
N ARG A 190 -10.88 8.43 -0.49
CA ARG A 190 -10.91 7.54 -1.66
C ARG A 190 -12.11 6.61 -1.63
N LEU A 191 -12.35 5.93 -0.51
CA LEU A 191 -13.47 5.01 -0.33
C LEU A 191 -14.82 5.70 -0.53
N GLU A 192 -15.01 6.92 -0.01
CA GLU A 192 -16.21 7.73 -0.26
C GLU A 192 -16.41 8.06 -1.75
N THR A 193 -15.32 8.35 -2.46
CA THR A 193 -15.37 8.64 -3.88
C THR A 193 -15.71 7.39 -4.71
N ASP A 194 -15.08 6.27 -4.38
CA ASP A 194 -15.33 4.97 -5.03
C ASP A 194 -16.75 4.46 -4.74
N LEU A 195 -17.25 4.63 -3.51
CA LEU A 195 -18.62 4.30 -3.13
C LEU A 195 -19.62 5.10 -3.94
N ARG A 196 -19.47 6.44 -3.99
CA ARG A 196 -20.34 7.31 -4.80
C ARG A 196 -20.31 6.94 -6.29
N LYS A 197 -19.14 6.57 -6.81
CA LYS A 197 -19.00 6.14 -8.21
C LYS A 197 -19.74 4.82 -8.46
N THR A 198 -19.55 3.84 -7.58
CA THR A 198 -20.18 2.51 -7.69
C THR A 198 -21.69 2.61 -7.53
N GLN A 199 -22.18 3.43 -6.61
CA GLN A 199 -23.61 3.70 -6.43
C GLN A 199 -24.25 4.29 -7.69
N ARG A 200 -23.59 5.24 -8.38
CA ARG A 200 -24.10 5.74 -9.68
C ARG A 200 -24.17 4.64 -10.72
N HIS A 201 -23.16 3.77 -10.80
CA HIS A 201 -23.20 2.63 -11.71
C HIS A 201 -24.31 1.65 -11.35
N LEU A 202 -24.58 1.44 -10.06
CA LEU A 202 -25.67 0.59 -9.57
C LEU A 202 -27.03 1.15 -10.00
N THR A 203 -27.26 2.45 -9.82
CA THR A 203 -28.49 3.13 -10.29
C THR A 203 -28.65 2.96 -11.79
N ASN A 204 -27.62 3.25 -12.58
CA ASN A 204 -27.67 3.08 -14.03
C ASN A 204 -27.95 1.61 -14.43
N ALA A 205 -27.37 0.63 -13.74
CA ALA A 205 -27.61 -0.78 -14.02
C ALA A 205 -29.06 -1.19 -13.70
N ALA A 206 -29.64 -0.64 -12.63
CA ALA A 206 -31.04 -0.85 -12.28
C ALA A 206 -32.00 -0.25 -13.31
N GLU A 207 -31.73 0.98 -13.77
CA GLU A 207 -32.53 1.67 -14.80
C GLU A 207 -32.51 0.95 -16.16
N ASN A 208 -31.37 0.35 -16.52
CA ASN A 208 -31.21 -0.37 -17.79
C ASN A 208 -31.56 -1.88 -17.71
N GLY A 209 -32.05 -2.37 -16.57
CA GLY A 209 -32.45 -3.77 -16.40
C GLY A 209 -31.30 -4.79 -16.42
N HIS A 210 -30.08 -4.39 -16.11
CA HIS A 210 -28.91 -5.28 -16.09
C HIS A 210 -28.78 -5.98 -14.72
N GLU A 211 -29.62 -6.99 -14.45
CA GLU A 211 -29.70 -7.66 -13.14
C GLU A 211 -28.37 -8.25 -12.64
N ALA A 212 -27.65 -9.00 -13.47
CA ALA A 212 -26.35 -9.56 -13.10
C ALA A 212 -25.26 -8.48 -12.86
N ALA A 213 -25.38 -7.31 -13.50
CA ALA A 213 -24.49 -6.20 -13.20
C ALA A 213 -24.89 -5.51 -11.89
N ARG A 214 -26.19 -5.36 -11.64
CA ARG A 214 -26.75 -4.77 -10.43
C ARG A 214 -26.34 -5.54 -9.18
N GLU A 215 -26.49 -6.86 -9.17
CA GLU A 215 -26.11 -7.69 -8.00
C GLU A 215 -24.61 -7.55 -7.66
N ARG A 216 -23.74 -7.61 -8.67
CA ARG A 216 -22.29 -7.42 -8.47
C ARG A 216 -21.95 -6.02 -7.95
N LEU A 217 -22.62 -4.99 -8.48
CA LEU A 217 -22.41 -3.62 -8.04
C LEU A 217 -22.93 -3.39 -6.62
N GLN A 218 -24.01 -4.06 -6.23
CA GLN A 218 -24.52 -4.05 -4.85
C GLN A 218 -23.48 -4.63 -3.89
N ALA A 219 -22.95 -5.84 -4.18
CA ALA A 219 -21.89 -6.44 -3.37
C ALA A 219 -20.63 -5.55 -3.28
N ALA A 220 -20.32 -4.80 -4.34
CA ALA A 220 -19.23 -3.82 -4.34
C ALA A 220 -19.52 -2.60 -3.45
N CYS A 221 -20.76 -2.09 -3.47
CA CYS A 221 -21.20 -1.05 -2.55
C CYS A 221 -21.11 -1.51 -1.10
N ASP A 222 -21.59 -2.72 -0.79
CA ASP A 222 -21.61 -3.27 0.57
C ASP A 222 -20.18 -3.44 1.13
N LYS A 223 -19.26 -3.96 0.30
CA LYS A 223 -17.83 -4.02 0.63
C LYS A 223 -17.25 -2.64 0.92
N LEU A 224 -17.46 -1.67 0.02
CA LEU A 224 -16.91 -0.32 0.17
C LEU A 224 -17.49 0.39 1.40
N ALA A 225 -18.77 0.19 1.71
CA ALA A 225 -19.41 0.72 2.90
C ALA A 225 -18.84 0.12 4.19
N THR A 226 -18.63 -1.20 4.21
CA THR A 226 -18.00 -1.91 5.34
C THR A 226 -16.57 -1.42 5.57
N GLU A 227 -15.76 -1.31 4.51
CA GLU A 227 -14.41 -0.76 4.60
C GLU A 227 -14.43 0.69 5.10
N LEU A 228 -15.34 1.52 4.58
CA LEU A 228 -15.46 2.92 4.98
C LEU A 228 -15.81 3.05 6.47
N ALA A 229 -16.79 2.29 6.96
CA ALA A 229 -17.20 2.30 8.36
C ALA A 229 -16.05 1.91 9.30
N TYR A 230 -15.27 0.88 8.93
CA TYR A 230 -14.08 0.49 9.68
C TYR A 230 -13.06 1.63 9.78
N TRP A 231 -12.70 2.25 8.64
CA TRP A 231 -11.70 3.32 8.66
C TRP A 231 -12.19 4.60 9.35
N GLN A 232 -13.49 4.89 9.30
CA GLN A 232 -14.10 5.97 10.07
C GLN A 232 -13.99 5.71 11.58
N LYS A 233 -14.36 4.51 12.06
CA LYS A 233 -14.17 4.10 13.46
C LYS A 233 -12.73 4.29 13.93
N ILE A 234 -11.73 3.89 13.12
CA ILE A 234 -10.32 4.10 13.42
C ILE A 234 -9.97 5.59 13.51
N HIS A 235 -10.42 6.40 12.56
CA HIS A 235 -10.16 7.84 12.59
C HIS A 235 -10.79 8.51 13.83
N ASP A 236 -12.02 8.15 14.17
CA ASP A 236 -12.72 8.69 15.33
C ASP A 236 -11.98 8.34 16.63
N GLN A 237 -11.44 7.11 16.73
CA GLN A 237 -10.56 6.72 17.83
C GLN A 237 -9.28 7.57 17.87
N GLN A 238 -8.65 7.84 16.72
CA GLN A 238 -7.44 8.68 16.65
C GLN A 238 -7.69 10.12 17.09
N VAL A 239 -8.88 10.65 16.81
CA VAL A 239 -9.31 11.97 17.29
C VAL A 239 -9.55 11.92 18.80
N ALA A 240 -10.25 10.91 19.30
CA ALA A 240 -10.50 10.72 20.74
C ALA A 240 -9.20 10.57 21.55
N ASP A 241 -8.21 9.87 21.00
CA ASP A 241 -6.89 9.67 21.59
C ASP A 241 -5.99 10.92 21.50
N GLY A 242 -6.46 12.00 20.85
CA GLY A 242 -5.69 13.23 20.67
C GLY A 242 -4.51 13.11 19.69
N GLN A 243 -4.44 12.03 18.90
CA GLN A 243 -3.39 11.82 17.89
C GLN A 243 -3.55 12.76 16.69
N VAL A 244 -4.76 13.27 16.47
CA VAL A 244 -5.11 14.15 15.36
C VAL A 244 -5.78 15.39 15.89
N ARG A 245 -5.20 16.56 15.57
CA ARG A 245 -5.93 17.82 15.66
C ARG A 245 -6.79 18.00 14.42
N VAL A 246 -8.10 18.03 14.60
CA VAL A 246 -9.04 18.34 13.53
C VAL A 246 -9.10 19.86 13.37
N PHE A 247 -8.70 20.36 12.20
CA PHE A 247 -8.89 21.76 11.83
C PHE A 247 -10.22 21.93 11.13
N THR A 248 -10.93 22.99 11.47
CA THR A 248 -12.18 23.40 10.87
C THR A 248 -12.04 24.79 10.26
N ARG A 249 -13.11 25.26 9.61
CA ARG A 249 -13.17 26.61 9.05
C ARG A 249 -12.93 27.70 10.09
N ASP A 250 -13.37 27.48 11.33
CA ASP A 250 -13.32 28.49 12.38
C ASP A 250 -11.91 28.62 13.00
N ASP A 251 -11.05 27.63 12.75
CA ASP A 251 -9.66 27.62 13.24
C ASP A 251 -8.68 28.38 12.35
N ILE A 252 -9.10 28.80 11.14
CA ILE A 252 -8.20 29.34 10.12
C ILE A 252 -8.77 30.61 9.52
N ASN A 253 -7.96 31.67 9.48
CA ASN A 253 -8.32 32.93 8.87
C ASN A 253 -7.55 33.16 7.56
N PRO A 254 -8.11 33.93 6.61
CA PRO A 254 -7.34 34.46 5.49
C PRO A 254 -6.11 35.24 5.99
N GLY A 255 -4.95 34.96 5.39
CA GLY A 255 -3.67 35.53 5.79
C GLY A 255 -2.82 34.62 6.69
N ASP A 256 -3.42 33.62 7.35
CA ASP A 256 -2.69 32.65 8.18
C ASP A 256 -1.71 31.80 7.35
N TRP A 257 -0.76 31.17 8.03
CA TRP A 257 0.17 30.21 7.42
C TRP A 257 -0.21 28.79 7.79
N VAL A 258 -0.51 27.96 6.80
CA VAL A 258 -0.84 26.55 6.98
C VAL A 258 0.33 25.65 6.60
N TYR A 259 0.60 24.68 7.46
CA TYR A 259 1.55 23.60 7.22
C TYR A 259 0.77 22.40 6.68
N SER A 260 1.20 21.87 5.54
CA SER A 260 0.54 20.74 4.89
C SER A 260 1.56 19.87 4.14
N ASP A 261 1.11 18.83 3.43
CA ASP A 261 1.96 18.02 2.54
C ASP A 261 2.34 18.73 1.23
N TRP A 262 1.84 19.93 1.00
CA TRP A 262 2.12 20.65 -0.24
C TRP A 262 3.62 21.03 -0.31
N PRO A 263 4.31 20.80 -1.43
CA PRO A 263 5.75 21.05 -1.54
C PRO A 263 6.10 22.54 -1.41
N GLY A 264 7.20 22.86 -0.73
CA GLY A 264 7.69 24.26 -0.67
C GLY A 264 7.48 24.96 0.67
N GLY A 265 7.00 24.24 1.69
CA GLY A 265 6.98 24.70 3.09
C GLY A 265 5.59 25.12 3.55
N PRO A 266 5.48 26.04 4.52
CA PRO A 266 4.19 26.60 4.90
C PRO A 266 3.67 27.55 3.82
N HIS A 267 2.36 27.55 3.60
CA HIS A 267 1.71 28.40 2.60
C HIS A 267 0.75 29.38 3.24
N ARG A 268 0.65 30.58 2.67
CA ARG A 268 -0.29 31.60 3.14
C ARG A 268 -1.69 31.28 2.65
N VAL A 269 -2.69 31.48 3.50
CA VAL A 269 -4.10 31.26 3.18
C VAL A 269 -4.66 32.46 2.41
N ALA A 270 -5.05 32.24 1.15
CA ALA A 270 -5.76 33.25 0.36
C ALA A 270 -7.25 33.30 0.71
N ARG A 271 -7.87 32.13 0.88
CA ARG A 271 -9.31 32.01 1.13
C ARG A 271 -9.64 30.75 1.93
N VAL A 272 -10.61 30.88 2.83
CA VAL A 272 -11.13 29.77 3.62
C VAL A 272 -12.48 29.34 3.03
N ASN A 273 -12.60 28.07 2.62
CA ASN A 273 -13.85 27.48 2.10
C ASN A 273 -14.40 26.46 3.11
N PRO A 274 -15.65 25.97 2.95
CA PRO A 274 -16.25 25.04 3.91
C PRO A 274 -15.49 23.72 4.10
N THR A 275 -14.86 23.18 3.05
CA THR A 275 -14.17 21.87 3.10
C THR A 275 -12.68 21.94 2.77
N THR A 276 -12.21 23.09 2.31
CA THR A 276 -10.83 23.29 1.84
C THR A 276 -10.36 24.70 2.15
N VAL A 277 -9.05 24.87 2.21
CA VAL A 277 -8.38 26.16 2.30
C VAL A 277 -7.64 26.40 0.99
N SER A 278 -7.83 27.56 0.38
CA SER A 278 -7.07 27.99 -0.80
C SER A 278 -5.76 28.61 -0.32
N ILE A 279 -4.64 28.01 -0.72
CA ILE A 279 -3.29 28.43 -0.36
C ILE A 279 -2.59 29.13 -1.52
N GLU A 280 -1.78 30.15 -1.22
CA GLU A 280 -0.90 30.84 -2.16
C GLU A 280 0.36 30.00 -2.37
N THR A 281 0.60 29.59 -3.61
CA THR A 281 1.65 28.61 -3.92
C THR A 281 2.83 29.20 -4.66
N GLN A 282 2.56 29.87 -5.77
CA GLN A 282 3.60 30.46 -6.61
C GLN A 282 3.13 31.81 -7.12
N ARG A 283 3.98 32.83 -7.04
CA ARG A 283 3.67 34.14 -7.60
C ARG A 283 3.72 34.09 -9.14
N ILE A 284 2.70 34.65 -9.78
CA ILE A 284 2.65 34.76 -11.25
C ILE A 284 3.65 35.83 -11.68
N HIS A 285 4.60 35.45 -12.55
CA HIS A 285 5.67 36.35 -13.00
C HIS A 285 5.10 37.61 -13.68
N GLY A 286 5.63 38.78 -13.31
CA GLY A 286 5.19 40.07 -13.85
C GLY A 286 3.88 40.60 -13.27
N THR A 287 3.30 39.95 -12.25
CA THR A 287 2.08 40.41 -11.58
C THR A 287 2.19 40.33 -10.05
N ASP A 288 1.26 40.99 -9.34
CA ASP A 288 1.14 40.86 -7.88
C ASP A 288 0.21 39.70 -7.45
N THR A 289 -0.16 38.84 -8.40
CA THR A 289 -1.13 37.76 -8.18
C THR A 289 -0.43 36.43 -7.91
N TRP A 290 -1.05 35.60 -7.07
CA TRP A 290 -0.55 34.27 -6.74
C TRP A 290 -1.42 33.18 -7.38
N TRP A 291 -0.77 32.10 -7.84
CA TRP A 291 -1.44 30.83 -8.09
C TRP A 291 -2.01 30.30 -6.77
N THR A 292 -3.25 29.82 -6.82
CA THR A 292 -3.91 29.23 -5.66
C THR A 292 -4.20 27.75 -5.87
N ASN A 293 -3.94 26.96 -4.83
CA ASN A 293 -4.28 25.54 -4.78
C ASN A 293 -5.18 25.25 -3.58
N LYS A 294 -6.02 24.23 -3.69
CA LYS A 294 -6.94 23.84 -2.61
C LYS A 294 -6.33 22.73 -1.79
N VAL A 295 -6.26 22.94 -0.48
CA VAL A 295 -5.82 21.95 0.50
C VAL A 295 -7.01 21.58 1.39
N PRO A 296 -7.42 20.32 1.47
CA PRO A 296 -8.43 19.87 2.43
C PRO A 296 -7.98 20.04 3.88
N TYR A 297 -8.90 20.33 4.80
CA TYR A 297 -8.56 20.51 6.22
C TYR A 297 -7.81 19.33 6.83
N TYR A 298 -8.15 18.11 6.43
CA TYR A 298 -7.50 16.89 6.90
C TYR A 298 -6.02 16.74 6.47
N GLU A 299 -5.54 17.57 5.53
CA GLU A 299 -4.13 17.59 5.12
C GLU A 299 -3.29 18.63 5.88
N ILE A 300 -3.94 19.52 6.64
CA ILE A 300 -3.31 20.57 7.44
C ILE A 300 -2.76 19.95 8.73
N THR A 301 -1.49 20.18 9.01
CA THR A 301 -0.80 19.65 10.20
C THR A 301 -0.62 20.71 11.28
N ASN A 302 -0.47 21.97 10.90
CA ASN A 302 -0.32 23.08 11.81
C ASN A 302 -0.79 24.38 11.18
N VAL A 303 -1.17 25.34 12.01
CA VAL A 303 -1.58 26.68 11.61
C VAL A 303 -0.79 27.67 12.44
N ARG A 304 -0.15 28.62 11.77
CA ARG A 304 0.45 29.80 12.40
C ARG A 304 -0.38 31.00 11.98
N HIS A 305 -1.08 31.60 12.94
CA HIS A 305 -1.86 32.79 12.69
C HIS A 305 -0.97 33.94 12.22
N ALA A 306 -1.49 34.76 11.32
CA ALA A 306 -0.79 35.97 10.91
C ALA A 306 -0.59 36.90 12.13
N ASP A 307 0.57 37.53 12.23
CA ASP A 307 0.77 38.61 13.20
C ASP A 307 -0.27 39.70 12.95
N PRO A 308 -0.86 40.31 13.99
CA PRO A 308 -1.83 41.38 13.82
C PRO A 308 -1.17 42.50 13.03
N GLN A 309 -1.68 42.75 11.83
CA GLN A 309 -1.18 43.82 10.97
C GLN A 309 -1.33 45.14 11.74
N PRO A 310 -0.27 45.95 11.91
CA PRO A 310 -0.41 47.25 12.53
C PRO A 310 -1.46 48.06 11.75
N PRO A 311 -2.32 48.83 12.43
CA PRO A 311 -3.38 49.58 11.76
C PRO A 311 -2.75 50.40 10.64
N GLY A 312 -3.26 50.20 9.42
CA GLY A 312 -2.79 50.93 8.25
C GLY A 312 -2.92 52.44 8.49
N PRO A 313 -2.05 53.26 7.88
CA PRO A 313 -2.12 54.70 8.04
C PRO A 313 -3.55 55.19 7.70
N PRO A 314 -4.12 56.10 8.51
CA PRO A 314 -5.48 56.60 8.28
C PRO A 314 -5.59 57.14 6.85
N GLN A 315 -6.63 56.71 6.14
CA GLN A 315 -6.95 57.27 4.83
C GLN A 315 -7.11 58.80 4.99
N PRO A 316 -6.50 59.62 4.11
CA PRO A 316 -6.72 61.05 4.15
C PRO A 316 -8.20 61.33 3.96
N ALA A 317 -8.79 62.03 4.92
CA ALA A 317 -10.17 62.47 4.85
C ALA A 317 -10.37 63.32 3.60
N ASP A 318 -11.39 62.97 2.79
CA ASP A 318 -11.84 63.79 1.68
C ASP A 318 -12.14 65.20 2.20
N ALA A 319 -11.30 66.16 1.80
CA ALA A 319 -11.53 67.56 2.01
C ALA A 319 -12.71 67.99 1.12
N ALA A 320 -13.90 67.98 1.70
CA ALA A 320 -15.02 68.74 1.18
C ALA A 320 -14.71 70.24 1.32
N SER A 321 -14.18 70.83 0.25
CA SER A 321 -14.16 72.29 0.09
C SER A 321 -15.33 72.71 -0.79
N THR A 322 -16.33 73.23 -0.09
CA THR A 322 -17.34 74.16 -0.57
C THR A 322 -16.68 75.38 -1.21
N GLU A 323 -17.13 75.79 -2.39
CA GLU A 323 -17.03 77.19 -2.82
C GLU A 323 -18.26 77.57 -3.67
N THR A 324 -19.00 78.50 -3.08
CA THR A 324 -19.92 79.56 -3.53
C THR A 324 -20.40 79.64 -4.97
#